data_AF-A0A0C1ZXQ7-F1
#
_entry.id   AF-A0A0C1ZXQ7-F1
#
_cell.length_a   1.000
_cell.length_b   1.000
_cell.length_c   1.000
_cell.angle_alpha   90.00
_cell.angle_beta   90.00
_cell.angle_gamma   90.00
#
_symmetry.space_group_name_H-M   'P 1'
#
loop_
_entity.id
_entity.type
_entity.pdbx_description
1 polymer ?
#
loop_
_entity_poly.entity_id
_entity_poly.type
_entity_poly.pdbx_seq_one_letter_code
_entity_poly.pdbx_strand_id
1 'polypeptide(L)'
;MKPIEICKHLGPEKVDAYYGELSGKEIRAVLKAGGSHSNTPSTAFSQAARRKVWRKRFDNEFGKDNEQLALALLIEWLMRHHRTMLVDFLNHLEVKHTQGETDEDFCETKTPEELREGVDLLLAKYPAHEVGTYLLLVGHLQETPVFDETPKVLEAVGMPKAEIEGYIAQFKTRWAARPTKDKGAA
;
A
#
# COMPACT_ATOMS: atom_id res chain seq x y z
N MET A 1 -2.76 2.49 8.77
CA MET A 1 -1.48 3.19 8.59
C MET A 1 -1.59 3.98 7.30
N LYS A 2 -1.05 5.19 7.21
CA LYS A 2 -1.08 5.95 5.95
C LYS A 2 -0.09 5.36 4.94
N PRO A 3 -0.31 5.49 3.62
CA PRO A 3 0.60 4.97 2.60
C PRO A 3 2.05 5.42 2.75
N ILE A 4 2.29 6.69 3.10
CA ILE A 4 3.66 7.19 3.32
C ILE A 4 4.33 6.54 4.54
N GLU A 5 3.56 6.24 5.59
CA GLU A 5 4.06 5.57 6.80
C GLU A 5 4.44 4.11 6.48
N ILE A 6 3.65 3.41 5.66
CA ILE A 6 3.99 2.07 5.15
C ILE A 6 5.35 2.11 4.46
N CYS A 7 5.54 3.05 3.52
CA CYS A 7 6.81 3.18 2.81
C CYS A 7 7.99 3.53 3.73
N LYS A 8 7.76 4.32 4.80
CA LYS A 8 8.80 4.63 5.80
C LYS A 8 9.23 3.39 6.59
N HIS A 9 8.28 2.54 7.01
CA HIS A 9 8.59 1.29 7.72
C HIS A 9 9.29 0.26 6.82
N LEU A 10 8.86 0.15 5.57
CA LEU A 10 9.52 -0.70 4.58
C LEU A 10 11.00 -0.33 4.36
N GLY A 11 11.33 0.95 4.51
CA GLY A 11 12.65 1.49 4.28
C GLY A 11 12.98 1.71 2.79
N PRO A 12 14.05 2.48 2.50
CA PRO A 12 14.37 2.93 1.16
C PRO A 12 14.69 1.78 0.19
N GLU A 13 15.32 0.71 0.66
CA GLU A 13 15.67 -0.44 -0.18
C GLU A 13 14.43 -1.09 -0.81
N LYS A 14 13.38 -1.30 -0.01
CA LYS A 14 12.13 -1.93 -0.49
C LYS A 14 11.32 -1.00 -1.36
N VAL A 15 11.24 0.28 -1.01
CA VAL A 15 10.60 1.30 -1.85
C VAL A 15 11.31 1.41 -3.21
N ASP A 16 12.64 1.35 -3.22
CA ASP A 16 13.44 1.37 -4.44
C ASP A 16 13.22 0.12 -5.30
N ALA A 17 13.10 -1.05 -4.66
CA ALA A 17 12.75 -2.30 -5.35
C ALA A 17 11.37 -2.21 -6.01
N TYR A 18 10.34 -1.75 -5.28
CA TYR A 18 8.98 -1.58 -5.82
C TYR A 18 8.97 -0.59 -7.00
N TYR A 19 9.68 0.53 -6.87
CA TYR A 19 9.84 1.49 -7.97
C TYR A 19 10.57 0.87 -9.18
N GLY A 20 11.57 0.02 -8.92
CA GLY A 20 12.39 -0.64 -9.93
C GLY A 20 11.60 -1.55 -10.86
N GLU A 21 10.58 -2.23 -10.32
CA GLU A 21 9.63 -3.10 -11.04
C GLU A 21 8.73 -2.31 -12.00
N LEU A 22 8.46 -1.03 -11.72
CA LEU A 22 7.56 -0.24 -12.53
C LEU A 22 8.09 0.05 -13.93
N SER A 23 7.22 -0.15 -14.91
CA SER A 23 7.45 0.27 -16.29
C SER A 23 7.48 1.79 -16.42
N GLY A 24 8.02 2.29 -17.54
CA GLY A 24 8.00 3.73 -17.82
C GLY A 24 6.58 4.31 -17.92
N LYS A 25 5.56 3.51 -18.24
CA LYS A 25 4.17 3.95 -18.25
C LYS A 25 3.63 4.09 -16.83
N GLU A 26 3.89 3.09 -15.98
CA GLU A 26 3.51 3.05 -14.57
C GLU A 26 4.16 4.19 -13.77
N ILE A 27 5.48 4.41 -13.92
CA ILE A 27 6.18 5.51 -13.26
C ILE A 27 5.52 6.86 -13.55
N ARG A 28 5.10 7.09 -14.80
CA ARG A 28 4.44 8.34 -15.18
C ARG A 28 3.04 8.46 -14.57
N ALA A 29 2.32 7.34 -14.42
CA ALA A 29 1.02 7.33 -13.75
C ALA A 29 1.18 7.69 -12.27
N VAL A 30 2.16 7.09 -11.59
CA VAL A 30 2.52 7.41 -10.19
C VAL A 30 2.87 8.89 -10.04
N LEU A 31 3.78 9.41 -10.87
CA LEU A 31 4.16 10.83 -10.82
C LEU A 31 2.94 11.76 -11.01
N LYS A 32 2.09 11.46 -12.00
CA LYS A 32 0.90 12.27 -12.27
C LYS A 32 -0.08 12.23 -11.11
N ALA A 33 -0.33 11.06 -10.52
CA ALA A 33 -1.20 10.91 -9.37
C ALA A 33 -0.66 11.66 -8.15
N GLY A 34 0.65 11.63 -7.92
CA GLY A 34 1.32 12.42 -6.88
C GLY A 34 1.44 13.93 -7.17
N GLY A 35 0.78 14.46 -8.20
CA GLY A 35 0.81 15.89 -8.54
C GLY A 35 2.10 16.36 -9.22
N SER A 36 2.99 15.44 -9.63
CA SER A 36 4.23 15.73 -10.33
C SER A 36 4.06 15.62 -11.85
N HIS A 37 4.86 16.36 -12.61
CA HIS A 37 4.84 16.26 -14.07
C HIS A 37 5.72 15.10 -14.55
N SER A 38 5.26 14.41 -15.59
CA SER A 38 5.96 13.27 -16.19
C SER A 38 6.70 13.60 -17.50
N ASN A 39 6.59 14.83 -18.01
CA ASN A 39 7.27 15.25 -19.25
C ASN A 39 8.79 15.26 -19.08
N THR A 40 9.54 14.63 -19.98
CA THR A 40 11.01 14.65 -19.94
C THR A 40 11.57 15.75 -20.84
N PRO A 41 12.73 16.36 -20.51
CA PRO A 41 13.41 17.30 -21.38
C PRO A 41 13.66 16.71 -22.77
N SER A 42 13.71 17.56 -23.80
CA SER A 42 14.05 17.15 -25.18
C SER A 42 15.42 16.47 -25.26
N THR A 43 16.33 16.77 -24.32
CA THR A 43 17.67 16.17 -24.21
C THR A 43 17.68 14.75 -23.65
N ALA A 44 16.56 14.23 -23.11
CA ALA A 44 16.44 12.86 -22.62
C ALA A 44 16.08 11.90 -23.77
N PHE A 45 17.04 11.66 -24.65
CA PHE A 45 16.85 10.87 -25.87
C PHE A 45 16.68 9.36 -25.63
N SER A 46 17.27 8.81 -24.57
CA SER A 46 17.19 7.39 -24.23
C SER A 46 16.18 7.09 -23.12
N GLN A 47 15.66 5.86 -23.09
CA GLN A 47 14.77 5.40 -22.00
C GLN A 47 15.47 5.50 -20.63
N ALA A 48 16.76 5.17 -20.55
CA ALA A 48 17.54 5.30 -19.33
C ALA A 48 17.64 6.76 -18.86
N ALA A 49 17.87 7.71 -19.77
CA ALA A 49 17.89 9.13 -19.43
C ALA A 49 16.52 9.62 -18.92
N ARG A 50 15.43 9.16 -19.53
CA ARG A 50 14.06 9.45 -19.07
C ARG A 50 13.77 8.87 -17.69
N ARG A 51 14.17 7.62 -17.43
CA ARG A 51 14.04 7.00 -16.09
C ARG A 51 14.80 7.77 -15.02
N LYS A 52 16.01 8.27 -15.31
CA LYS A 52 16.77 9.13 -14.36
C LYS A 52 16.01 10.41 -14.02
N VAL A 53 15.40 11.05 -15.02
CA VAL A 53 14.58 12.27 -14.82
C VAL A 53 13.36 11.96 -13.94
N TRP A 54 12.64 10.88 -14.22
CA TRP A 54 11.48 10.49 -13.42
C TRP A 54 11.87 10.07 -12.01
N ARG A 55 12.99 9.37 -11.84
CA ARG A 55 13.47 8.97 -10.51
C ARG A 55 13.76 10.19 -9.65
N LYS A 56 14.49 11.18 -10.18
CA LYS A 56 14.78 12.43 -9.44
C LYS A 56 13.50 13.15 -8.99
N ARG A 57 12.44 13.13 -9.80
CA ARG A 57 11.15 13.73 -9.44
C ARG A 57 10.41 12.92 -8.39
N PHE A 58 10.40 11.61 -8.56
CA PHE A 58 9.86 10.69 -7.56
C PHE A 58 10.53 10.95 -6.21
N ASP A 59 11.86 11.00 -6.16
CA ASP A 59 12.63 11.28 -4.94
C ASP A 59 12.29 12.62 -4.30
N ASN A 60 12.17 13.67 -5.13
CA ASN A 60 11.83 14.99 -4.65
C ASN A 60 10.44 15.06 -4.03
N GLU A 61 9.46 14.36 -4.60
CA GLU A 61 8.10 14.32 -4.07
C GLU A 61 8.00 13.39 -2.86
N PHE A 62 8.64 12.22 -2.94
CA PHE A 62 8.68 11.25 -1.84
C PHE A 62 9.37 11.83 -0.60
N GLY A 63 10.48 12.58 -0.78
CA GLY A 63 11.18 13.27 0.30
C GLY A 63 10.42 14.43 0.94
N LYS A 64 9.28 14.85 0.36
CA LYS A 64 8.34 15.81 0.95
C LYS A 64 7.17 15.13 1.66
N ASP A 65 7.27 13.81 1.92
CA ASP A 65 6.20 13.01 2.49
C ASP A 65 4.88 13.06 1.69
N ASN A 66 4.98 13.09 0.36
CA ASN A 66 3.82 13.14 -0.53
C ASN A 66 3.00 11.83 -0.44
N GLU A 67 1.94 11.86 0.39
CA GLU A 67 1.06 10.71 0.65
C GLU A 67 0.40 10.17 -0.63
N GLN A 68 0.00 11.06 -1.55
CA GLN A 68 -0.66 10.66 -2.79
C GLN A 68 0.30 9.95 -3.75
N LEU A 69 1.57 10.38 -3.80
CA LEU A 69 2.61 9.69 -4.56
C LEU A 69 2.87 8.30 -3.98
N ALA A 70 2.98 8.19 -2.64
CA ALA A 70 3.18 6.90 -1.97
C ALA A 70 1.99 5.96 -2.21
N LEU A 71 0.77 6.47 -2.08
CA LEU A 71 -0.45 5.72 -2.40
C LEU A 71 -0.43 5.19 -3.83
N ALA A 72 -0.12 6.06 -4.80
CA ALA A 72 -0.08 5.68 -6.20
C ALA A 72 1.02 4.65 -6.50
N LEU A 73 2.19 4.76 -5.87
CA LEU A 73 3.26 3.76 -5.98
C LEU A 73 2.75 2.39 -5.52
N LEU A 74 2.17 2.31 -4.31
CA LEU A 74 1.76 1.04 -3.72
C LEU A 74 0.62 0.39 -4.51
N ILE A 75 -0.38 1.18 -4.95
CA ILE A 75 -1.48 0.67 -5.78
C ILE A 75 -0.94 0.16 -7.12
N GLU A 76 -0.13 0.95 -7.83
CA GLU A 76 0.37 0.55 -9.15
C GLU A 76 1.26 -0.70 -9.04
N TRP A 77 2.11 -0.76 -8.02
CA TRP A 77 2.96 -1.92 -7.75
C TRP A 77 2.12 -3.19 -7.47
N LEU A 78 1.15 -3.11 -6.55
CA LEU A 78 0.29 -4.26 -6.19
C LEU A 78 -0.54 -4.74 -7.39
N MET A 79 -1.23 -3.83 -8.06
CA MET A 79 -2.21 -4.19 -9.10
C MET A 79 -1.54 -4.71 -10.39
N ARG A 80 -0.29 -4.31 -10.66
CA ARG A 80 0.44 -4.70 -11.88
C ARG A 80 1.36 -5.90 -11.67
N HIS A 81 2.00 -5.99 -10.51
CA HIS A 81 3.08 -6.97 -10.29
C HIS A 81 2.72 -8.04 -9.24
N HIS A 82 1.79 -7.76 -8.33
CA HIS A 82 1.47 -8.64 -7.20
C HIS A 82 -0.01 -9.03 -7.10
N ARG A 83 -0.72 -8.96 -8.23
CA ARG A 83 -2.16 -9.24 -8.35
C ARG A 83 -2.57 -10.63 -7.83
N THR A 84 -1.70 -11.63 -7.95
CA THR A 84 -1.98 -12.99 -7.47
C THR A 84 -2.18 -13.04 -5.95
N MET A 85 -1.44 -12.24 -5.18
CA MET A 85 -1.62 -12.15 -3.72
C MET A 85 -3.01 -11.63 -3.36
N LEU A 86 -3.51 -10.63 -4.11
CA LEU A 86 -4.86 -10.11 -3.94
C LEU A 86 -5.91 -11.18 -4.26
N VAL A 87 -5.73 -11.90 -5.36
CA VAL A 87 -6.62 -12.99 -5.77
C VAL A 87 -6.69 -14.07 -4.70
N ASP A 88 -5.56 -14.49 -4.17
CA ASP A 88 -5.52 -15.54 -3.14
C ASP A 88 -6.22 -15.12 -1.85
N PHE A 89 -6.02 -13.86 -1.43
CA PHE A 89 -6.70 -13.33 -0.24
C PHE A 89 -8.20 -13.25 -0.43
N LEU A 90 -8.66 -12.69 -1.55
CA LEU A 90 -10.08 -12.54 -1.84
C LEU A 90 -10.76 -13.91 -2.04
N ASN A 91 -10.09 -14.87 -2.70
CA ASN A 91 -10.58 -16.25 -2.81
C ASN A 91 -10.73 -16.92 -1.44
N HIS A 92 -9.75 -16.75 -0.55
CA HIS A 92 -9.83 -17.30 0.81
C HIS A 92 -11.00 -16.72 1.60
N LEU A 93 -11.22 -15.41 1.46
CA LEU A 93 -12.36 -14.72 2.07
C LEU A 93 -13.69 -14.96 1.31
N GLU A 94 -13.68 -15.73 0.23
CA GLU A 94 -14.84 -15.96 -0.64
C GLU A 94 -15.48 -14.65 -1.17
N VAL A 95 -14.65 -13.62 -1.39
CA VAL A 95 -15.06 -12.32 -1.92
C VAL A 95 -15.06 -12.38 -3.45
N LYS A 96 -16.14 -11.92 -4.07
CA LYS A 96 -16.24 -11.88 -5.53
C LYS A 96 -15.26 -10.86 -6.10
N HIS A 97 -14.49 -11.28 -7.09
CA HIS A 97 -13.52 -10.42 -7.74
C HIS A 97 -13.30 -10.78 -9.21
N THR A 98 -12.78 -9.84 -9.99
CA THR A 98 -12.27 -10.07 -11.35
C THR A 98 -10.77 -9.85 -11.34
N GLN A 99 -10.00 -10.95 -11.28
CA GLN A 99 -8.53 -10.90 -11.22
C GLN A 99 -7.98 -9.95 -10.12
N GLY A 100 -8.50 -10.05 -8.88
CA GLY A 100 -8.05 -9.24 -7.76
C GLY A 100 -8.72 -7.86 -7.65
N GLU A 101 -9.52 -7.46 -8.64
CA GLU A 101 -10.36 -6.26 -8.57
C GLU A 101 -11.73 -6.62 -7.99
N THR A 102 -12.15 -5.91 -6.94
CA THR A 102 -13.46 -6.07 -6.31
C THR A 102 -14.04 -4.70 -5.97
N ASP A 103 -15.36 -4.57 -6.14
CA ASP A 103 -16.12 -3.38 -5.74
C ASP A 103 -16.73 -3.56 -4.33
N GLU A 104 -16.46 -4.69 -3.66
CA GLU A 104 -16.97 -4.99 -2.33
C GLU A 104 -16.05 -4.42 -1.24
N ASP A 105 -16.64 -3.66 -0.30
CA ASP A 105 -16.00 -3.27 0.96
C ASP A 105 -15.98 -4.47 1.92
N PHE A 106 -15.25 -5.52 1.54
CA PHE A 106 -15.25 -6.80 2.25
C PHE A 106 -14.74 -6.70 3.70
N CYS A 107 -13.95 -5.68 4.03
CA CYS A 107 -13.57 -5.43 5.42
C CYS A 107 -14.74 -5.01 6.32
N GLU A 108 -15.88 -4.58 5.76
CA GLU A 108 -17.11 -4.33 6.53
C GLU A 108 -17.98 -5.59 6.69
N THR A 109 -17.83 -6.57 5.80
CA THR A 109 -18.66 -7.79 5.79
C THR A 109 -17.98 -8.99 6.43
N LYS A 110 -16.64 -8.99 6.53
CA LYS A 110 -15.84 -10.01 7.19
C LYS A 110 -15.52 -9.61 8.63
N THR A 111 -15.52 -10.60 9.51
CA THR A 111 -15.12 -10.43 10.90
C THR A 111 -13.61 -10.13 10.98
N PRO A 112 -13.15 -9.42 12.04
CA PRO A 112 -11.73 -9.23 12.29
C PRO A 112 -10.95 -10.54 12.36
N GLU A 113 -11.58 -11.61 12.82
CA GLU A 113 -11.00 -12.95 12.93
C GLU A 113 -10.76 -13.55 11.53
N GLU A 114 -11.77 -13.55 10.64
CA GLU A 114 -11.62 -14.01 9.25
C GLU A 114 -10.51 -13.25 8.50
N LEU A 115 -10.48 -11.92 8.66
CA LEU A 115 -9.44 -11.09 8.04
C LEU A 115 -8.03 -11.43 8.57
N ARG A 116 -7.92 -11.75 9.87
CA ARG A 116 -6.64 -12.13 10.50
C ARG A 116 -6.20 -13.54 10.18
N GLU A 117 -7.11 -14.47 9.95
CA GLU A 117 -6.81 -15.82 9.46
C GLU A 117 -6.21 -15.73 8.05
N GLY A 118 -6.78 -14.91 7.17
CA GLY A 118 -6.21 -14.68 5.84
C GLY A 118 -4.80 -14.07 5.87
N VAL A 119 -4.42 -13.33 6.92
CA VAL A 119 -3.03 -12.86 7.10
C VAL A 119 -2.06 -14.04 7.19
N ASP A 120 -2.38 -15.09 7.96
CA ASP A 120 -1.50 -16.24 8.14
C ASP A 120 -1.31 -17.03 6.84
N LEU A 121 -2.39 -17.16 6.07
CA LEU A 121 -2.34 -17.77 4.74
C LEU A 121 -1.38 -17.01 3.83
N LEU A 122 -1.48 -15.68 3.78
CA LEU A 122 -0.61 -14.87 2.93
C LEU A 122 0.85 -14.92 3.38
N LEU A 123 1.11 -14.79 4.69
CA LEU A 123 2.47 -14.86 5.24
C LEU A 123 3.15 -16.22 5.02
N ALA A 124 2.37 -17.30 4.91
CA ALA A 124 2.90 -18.62 4.58
C ALA A 124 3.34 -18.75 3.10
N LYS A 125 2.81 -17.90 2.21
CA LYS A 125 2.98 -18.02 0.75
C LYS A 125 3.84 -16.92 0.13
N TYR A 126 3.84 -15.72 0.71
CA TYR A 126 4.44 -14.52 0.14
C TYR A 126 5.48 -13.90 1.07
N PRO A 127 6.45 -13.13 0.53
CA PRO A 127 7.39 -12.37 1.35
C PRO A 127 6.66 -11.45 2.34
N ALA A 128 7.07 -11.48 3.61
CA ALA A 128 6.38 -10.76 4.68
C ALA A 128 6.15 -9.27 4.36
N HIS A 129 7.17 -8.54 3.91
CA HIS A 129 7.04 -7.13 3.55
C HIS A 129 6.00 -6.82 2.48
N GLU A 130 5.80 -7.72 1.51
CA GLU A 130 4.78 -7.57 0.47
C GLU A 130 3.38 -7.75 1.07
N VAL A 131 3.20 -8.78 1.91
CA VAL A 131 1.95 -9.04 2.64
C VAL A 131 1.58 -7.87 3.55
N GLY A 132 2.55 -7.39 4.33
CA GLY A 132 2.35 -6.24 5.21
C GLY A 132 1.98 -4.98 4.43
N THR A 133 2.66 -4.72 3.29
CA THR A 133 2.35 -3.60 2.40
C THR A 133 0.91 -3.68 1.91
N TYR A 134 0.51 -4.84 1.40
CA TYR A 134 -0.81 -5.09 0.87
C TYR A 134 -1.90 -4.87 1.91
N LEU A 135 -1.80 -5.54 3.06
CA LEU A 135 -2.86 -5.55 4.06
C LEU A 135 -3.01 -4.19 4.75
N LEU A 136 -1.90 -3.47 5.03
CA LEU A 136 -2.00 -2.11 5.56
C LEU A 136 -2.57 -1.14 4.54
N LEU A 137 -2.28 -1.33 3.24
CA LEU A 137 -2.89 -0.52 2.19
C LEU A 137 -4.39 -0.81 2.06
N VAL A 138 -4.81 -2.07 2.08
CA VAL A 138 -6.24 -2.44 2.12
C VAL A 138 -6.90 -1.82 3.35
N GLY A 139 -6.26 -1.90 4.52
CA GLY A 139 -6.74 -1.27 5.75
C GLY A 139 -6.96 0.22 5.62
N HIS A 140 -6.06 0.91 4.93
CA HIS A 140 -6.18 2.32 4.61
C HIS A 140 -7.34 2.60 3.63
N LEU A 141 -7.43 1.83 2.53
CA LEU A 141 -8.40 2.06 1.45
C LEU A 141 -9.84 1.72 1.87
N GLN A 142 -10.03 0.65 2.62
CA GLN A 142 -11.34 0.19 3.12
C GLN A 142 -11.62 0.66 4.56
N GLU A 143 -10.80 1.56 5.09
CA GLU A 143 -10.98 2.18 6.40
C GLU A 143 -11.30 1.18 7.54
N THR A 144 -10.52 0.08 7.60
CA THR A 144 -10.60 -0.92 8.68
C THR A 144 -9.40 -0.84 9.63
N PRO A 145 -9.60 -1.00 10.96
CA PRO A 145 -8.49 -0.98 11.91
C PRO A 145 -7.76 -2.33 12.00
N VAL A 146 -8.35 -3.40 11.45
CA VAL A 146 -7.97 -4.77 11.77
C VAL A 146 -6.48 -5.04 11.51
N PHE A 147 -5.96 -4.57 10.38
CA PHE A 147 -4.57 -4.79 9.98
C PHE A 147 -3.57 -3.95 10.80
N ASP A 148 -3.93 -2.72 11.12
CA ASP A 148 -3.16 -1.85 12.03
C ASP A 148 -3.14 -2.36 13.47
N GLU A 149 -4.14 -3.14 13.87
CA GLU A 149 -4.21 -3.78 15.18
C GLU A 149 -3.60 -5.20 15.18
N THR A 150 -3.00 -5.64 14.08
CA THR A 150 -2.47 -7.00 13.94
C THR A 150 -0.93 -6.97 13.98
N PRO A 151 -0.28 -7.38 15.09
CA PRO A 151 1.17 -7.28 15.28
C PRO A 151 2.02 -7.88 14.16
N LYS A 152 1.66 -9.08 13.67
CA LYS A 152 2.37 -9.76 12.58
C LYS A 152 2.36 -8.96 11.26
N VAL A 153 1.33 -8.15 11.00
CA VAL A 153 1.27 -7.28 9.81
C VAL A 153 2.23 -6.10 9.96
N LEU A 154 2.29 -5.50 11.15
CA LEU A 154 3.22 -4.41 11.45
C LEU A 154 4.68 -4.87 11.43
N GLU A 155 4.97 -6.03 12.03
CA GLU A 155 6.29 -6.67 11.95
C GLU A 155 6.66 -6.95 10.49
N ALA A 156 5.69 -7.42 9.68
CA ALA A 156 5.93 -7.76 8.29
C ALA A 156 6.38 -6.56 7.45
N VAL A 157 5.87 -5.35 7.69
CA VAL A 157 6.38 -4.11 7.04
C VAL A 157 7.66 -3.55 7.66
N GLY A 158 8.25 -4.23 8.64
CA GLY A 158 9.54 -3.84 9.23
C GLY A 158 9.43 -3.00 10.50
N MET A 159 8.24 -2.88 11.12
CA MET A 159 8.13 -2.21 12.42
C MET A 159 8.85 -3.03 13.52
N PRO A 160 9.74 -2.42 14.33
CA PRO A 160 10.41 -3.12 15.42
C PRO A 160 9.40 -3.65 16.45
N LYS A 161 9.58 -4.91 16.91
CA LYS A 161 8.68 -5.54 17.90
C LYS A 161 8.42 -4.70 19.14
N ALA A 162 9.46 -4.00 19.62
CA ALA A 162 9.38 -3.14 20.79
C ALA A 162 8.47 -1.91 20.60
N GLU A 163 8.20 -1.50 19.36
CA GLU A 163 7.37 -0.34 19.04
C GLU A 163 5.91 -0.70 18.75
N ILE A 164 5.63 -1.97 18.42
CA ILE A 164 4.31 -2.42 17.96
C ILE A 164 3.20 -2.17 18.99
N GLU A 165 3.41 -2.52 20.25
CA GLU A 165 2.38 -2.33 21.28
C GLU A 165 2.05 -0.84 21.47
N GLY A 166 3.07 0.02 21.47
CA GLY A 166 2.93 1.46 21.55
C GLY A 166 2.19 2.04 20.35
N TYR A 167 2.53 1.56 19.14
CA TYR A 167 1.83 1.93 17.92
C TYR A 167 0.34 1.57 17.98
N ILE A 168 0.02 0.31 18.32
CA ILE A 168 -1.37 -0.17 18.38
C ILE A 168 -2.18 0.65 19.38
N ALA A 169 -1.64 0.94 20.56
CA ALA A 169 -2.32 1.76 21.56
C ALA A 169 -2.64 3.16 21.03
N GLN A 170 -1.66 3.84 20.42
CA GLN A 170 -1.86 5.17 19.83
C GLN A 170 -2.83 5.14 18.64
N PHE A 171 -2.74 4.10 17.81
CA PHE A 171 -3.63 3.90 16.68
C PHE A 171 -5.08 3.74 17.14
N LYS A 172 -5.34 2.89 18.14
CA LYS A 172 -6.70 2.70 18.70
C LYS A 172 -7.31 4.00 19.21
N THR A 173 -6.52 4.81 19.93
CA THR A 173 -6.98 6.13 20.39
C THR A 173 -7.34 7.05 19.23
N ARG A 174 -6.45 7.15 18.22
CA ARG A 174 -6.69 7.98 17.03
C ARG A 174 -7.88 7.47 16.21
N TRP A 175 -8.04 6.16 16.10
CA TRP A 175 -9.14 5.52 15.38
C TRP A 175 -10.49 5.79 16.05
N ALA A 176 -10.55 5.67 17.38
CA ALA A 176 -11.77 5.95 18.15
C ALA A 176 -12.17 7.45 18.07
N ALA A 177 -11.20 8.34 17.90
CA ALA A 177 -11.43 9.78 17.78
C ALA A 177 -11.80 10.25 16.36
N ARG A 178 -11.80 9.35 15.36
CA ARG A 178 -12.12 9.75 13.98
C ARG A 178 -13.59 10.17 13.86
N PRO A 179 -13.91 11.17 13.05
CA PRO A 179 -15.30 11.44 12.70
C PRO A 179 -15.88 10.20 12.02
N THR A 180 -17.01 9.70 12.52
CA THR A 180 -17.76 8.64 11.85
C THR A 180 -18.15 9.13 10.46
N LYS A 181 -17.92 8.32 9.42
CA LYS A 181 -18.44 8.58 8.08
C LYS A 181 -19.94 8.87 8.21
N ASP A 182 -20.37 10.06 7.79
CA ASP A 182 -21.80 10.31 7.60
C ASP A 182 -22.29 9.26 6.60
N LYS A 183 -23.16 8.35 7.07
CA LYS A 183 -23.86 7.38 6.21
C LYS A 183 -24.91 8.14 5.38
N GLY A 184 -24.47 8.99 4.45
CA GLY A 184 -25.36 9.94 3.77
C GLY A 184 -24.82 10.45 2.44
N ALA A 185 -24.97 9.64 1.40
CA ALA A 185 -25.48 10.01 0.08
C ALA A 185 -25.45 8.76 -0.82
N ALA A 186 -26.61 8.10 -0.92
CA ALA A 186 -26.91 7.22 -2.05
C ALA A 186 -27.24 8.07 -3.29
#